data_AF-A0A7J7K1E9-F1
#
_entry.id   AF-A0A7J7K1E9-F1
#
_cell.length_a   1.000
_cell.length_b   1.000
_cell.length_c   1.000
_cell.angle_alpha   90.00
_cell.angle_beta   90.00
_cell.angle_gamma   90.00
#
_symmetry.space_group_name_H-M   'P 1'
#
loop_
_entity.id
_entity.type
_entity.pdbx_description
1 polymer ?
#
loop_
_entity_poly.entity_id
_entity_poly.type
_entity_poly.pdbx_seq_one_letter_code
_entity_poly.pdbx_strand_id
1 'polypeptide(L)'
;MLTQLDLLEQSLDLSKVSNEEKLKICRKYYLAGFALLPFVWAINAVWFFKYAFKSTEFPEQKKMRSYVLQSLVGCVVWTIALIIWISLYQINRASWGLIGDQISFIIPLNRI
;
A
#
# COMPACT_ATOMS: atom_id res chain seq x y z
N MET A 1 2.19 -25.50 -0.86
CA MET A 1 0.86 -24.89 -0.67
C MET A 1 0.57 -24.68 0.81
N LEU A 2 0.68 -25.71 1.66
CA LEU A 2 0.53 -25.61 3.12
C LEU A 2 1.47 -24.58 3.77
N THR A 3 2.75 -24.56 3.38
CA THR A 3 3.74 -23.60 3.91
C THR A 3 3.44 -22.14 3.58
N GLN A 4 2.74 -21.86 2.48
CA GLN A 4 2.35 -20.48 2.12
C GLN A 4 1.13 -20.02 2.91
N LEU A 5 0.22 -20.94 3.23
CA LEU A 5 -0.94 -20.68 4.08
C LEU A 5 -0.52 -20.48 5.54
N ASP A 6 0.40 -21.30 6.06
CA ASP A 6 0.95 -21.15 7.42
C ASP A 6 1.69 -19.82 7.58
N LEU A 7 2.44 -19.39 6.54
CA LEU A 7 3.10 -18.08 6.51
C LEU A 7 2.12 -16.91 6.48
N LEU A 8 0.99 -17.07 5.80
CA LEU A 8 -0.08 -16.07 5.81
C LEU A 8 -0.77 -16.01 7.18
N GLU A 9 -1.02 -17.16 7.81
CA GLU A 9 -1.62 -17.24 9.14
C GLU A 9 -0.70 -16.64 10.23
N GLN A 10 0.60 -16.93 10.16
CA GLN A 10 1.61 -16.31 11.03
C GLN A 10 1.77 -14.81 10.78
N SER A 11 1.66 -14.37 9.51
CA SER A 11 1.62 -12.93 9.25
C SER A 11 0.43 -12.31 9.95
N LEU A 12 -0.75 -12.96 9.90
CA LEU A 12 -1.99 -12.47 10.50
C LEU A 12 -1.89 -12.29 12.02
N ASP A 13 -1.16 -13.19 12.69
CA ASP A 13 -0.92 -13.14 14.13
C ASP A 13 0.53 -12.71 14.45
N LEU A 14 0.85 -11.44 14.19
CA LEU A 14 2.15 -10.83 14.52
C LEU A 14 2.53 -10.95 16.01
N SER A 15 1.61 -11.32 16.91
CA SER A 15 1.93 -11.47 18.34
C SER A 15 2.89 -12.64 18.61
N LYS A 16 2.82 -13.69 17.79
CA LYS A 16 3.60 -14.94 17.95
C LYS A 16 4.94 -14.94 17.22
N VAL A 17 5.24 -13.88 16.48
CA VAL A 17 6.39 -13.80 15.58
C VAL A 17 7.56 -13.08 16.26
N SER A 18 8.79 -13.56 16.05
CA SER A 18 10.01 -12.94 16.58
C SER A 18 10.23 -11.51 16.03
N ASN A 19 10.98 -10.67 16.73
CA ASN A 19 11.23 -9.28 16.29
C ASN A 19 11.98 -9.22 14.94
N GLU A 20 12.87 -10.17 14.67
CA GLU A 20 13.59 -10.25 13.39
C GLU A 20 12.67 -10.65 12.23
N GLU A 21 11.76 -11.59 12.44
CA GLU A 21 10.79 -12.00 11.42
C GLU A 21 9.79 -10.89 11.12
N LYS A 22 9.33 -10.14 12.13
CA LYS A 22 8.52 -8.93 11.95
C LYS A 22 9.20 -7.93 11.03
N LEU A 23 10.51 -7.72 11.19
CA LEU A 23 11.29 -6.86 10.29
C LEU A 23 11.32 -7.40 8.85
N LYS A 24 11.54 -8.72 8.68
CA LYS A 24 11.53 -9.36 7.36
C LYS A 24 10.18 -9.21 6.67
N ILE A 25 9.07 -9.39 7.40
CA ILE A 25 7.70 -9.20 6.88
C ILE A 25 7.51 -7.73 6.50
N CYS A 26 7.83 -6.78 7.38
CA CYS A 26 7.70 -5.35 7.09
C CYS A 26 8.50 -4.94 5.82
N ARG A 27 9.72 -5.46 5.65
CA ARG A 27 10.53 -5.22 4.45
C ARG A 27 9.91 -5.82 3.19
N LYS A 28 9.34 -7.03 3.26
CA LYS A 28 8.66 -7.65 2.12
C LYS A 28 7.44 -6.84 1.68
N TYR A 29 6.61 -6.38 2.62
CA TYR A 29 5.44 -5.55 2.31
C TYR A 29 5.85 -4.18 1.77
N TYR A 30 6.91 -3.58 2.32
CA TYR A 30 7.49 -2.36 1.77
C TYR A 30 7.95 -2.54 0.31
N LEU A 31 8.65 -3.64 0.00
CA LEU A 31 9.08 -3.94 -1.36
C LEU A 31 7.90 -4.24 -2.30
N ALA A 32 6.91 -4.99 -1.82
CA ALA A 32 5.71 -5.34 -2.58
C ALA A 32 4.90 -4.11 -2.99
N GLY A 33 4.88 -3.04 -2.19
CA GLY A 33 4.20 -1.80 -2.55
C GLY A 33 4.77 -1.11 -3.80
N PHE A 34 6.04 -1.35 -4.15
CA PHE A 34 6.62 -0.83 -5.41
C PHE A 34 6.01 -1.47 -6.67
N ALA A 35 5.27 -2.57 -6.54
CA ALA A 35 4.49 -3.14 -7.64
C ALA A 35 3.19 -2.36 -7.94
N LEU A 36 3.19 -1.04 -7.71
CA LEU A 36 2.04 -0.13 -7.88
C LEU A 36 0.86 -0.45 -6.95
N LEU A 37 1.15 -0.91 -5.73
CA LEU A 37 0.16 -1.36 -4.76
C LEU A 37 0.14 -0.44 -3.52
N PRO A 38 -0.45 0.77 -3.60
CA PRO A 38 -0.47 1.70 -2.47
C PRO A 38 -1.19 1.14 -1.24
N PHE A 39 -2.19 0.28 -1.45
CA PHE A 39 -2.93 -0.36 -0.36
C PHE A 39 -2.04 -1.30 0.48
N VAL A 40 -1.04 -1.94 -0.14
CA VAL A 40 -0.08 -2.79 0.59
C VAL A 40 0.80 -1.95 1.51
N TRP A 41 1.24 -0.77 1.06
CA TRP A 41 1.95 0.17 1.93
C TRP A 41 1.09 0.69 3.07
N ALA A 42 -0.20 0.95 2.84
CA ALA A 42 -1.14 1.34 3.89
C ALA A 42 -1.27 0.27 4.97
N ILE A 43 -1.47 -1.01 4.57
CA ILE A 43 -1.54 -2.14 5.50
C ILE A 43 -0.23 -2.26 6.28
N ASN A 44 0.92 -2.20 5.60
CA ASN A 44 2.23 -2.26 6.24
C ASN A 44 2.39 -1.16 7.30
N ALA A 45 1.99 0.07 6.96
CA ALA A 45 2.08 1.19 7.86
C ALA A 45 1.19 0.98 9.11
N VAL A 46 -0.10 0.69 8.94
CA VAL A 46 -1.06 0.53 10.05
C VAL A 46 -0.67 -0.63 10.97
N TRP A 47 -0.29 -1.78 10.39
CA TRP A 47 -0.05 -3.00 11.15
C TRP A 47 1.24 -2.94 11.96
N PHE A 48 2.30 -2.40 11.36
CA PHE A 48 3.58 -2.24 12.03
C PHE A 48 3.70 -0.93 12.82
N PHE A 49 2.74 0.02 12.72
CA PHE A 49 2.75 1.27 13.47
C PHE A 49 2.86 1.04 14.98
N LYS A 50 2.04 0.13 15.52
CA LYS A 50 2.06 -0.20 16.95
C LYS A 50 3.43 -0.75 17.39
N TYR A 51 4.05 -1.60 16.58
CA TYR A 51 5.37 -2.19 16.90
C TYR A 51 6.51 -1.19 16.70
N ALA A 52 6.40 -0.32 15.71
CA ALA A 52 7.39 0.71 15.43
C ALA A 52 7.40 1.79 16.50
N PHE A 53 6.24 2.26 16.98
CA PHE A 53 6.13 3.43 17.86
C PHE A 53 5.75 3.13 19.32
N LYS A 54 5.07 2.01 19.61
CA LYS A 54 4.51 1.72 20.94
C LYS A 54 5.24 0.58 21.69
N SER A 55 6.07 -0.21 21.03
CA SER A 55 6.85 -1.29 21.68
C SER A 55 8.16 -0.82 22.30
N THR A 56 8.61 -1.56 23.33
CA THR A 56 9.88 -1.43 24.05
C THR A 56 11.06 -1.36 23.09
N GLU A 57 12.10 -0.58 23.40
CA GLU A 57 13.25 -0.38 22.50
C GLU A 57 13.94 -1.71 22.15
N PHE A 58 14.05 -2.00 20.86
CA PHE A 58 14.86 -3.09 20.31
C PHE A 58 15.78 -2.53 19.20
N PRO A 59 16.98 -3.08 19.01
CA PRO A 59 17.97 -2.52 18.09
C PRO A 59 17.46 -2.36 16.65
N GLU A 60 16.56 -3.23 16.19
CA GLU A 60 15.97 -3.20 14.85
C GLU A 60 14.81 -2.20 14.70
N GLN A 61 14.31 -1.61 15.79
CA GLN A 61 13.13 -0.74 15.80
C GLN A 61 13.35 0.51 14.95
N LYS A 62 14.57 1.07 14.94
CA LYS A 62 14.91 2.23 14.11
C LYS A 62 14.75 1.94 12.62
N LYS A 63 15.18 0.75 12.17
CA LYS A 63 15.01 0.32 10.76
C LYS A 63 13.54 0.10 10.43
N MET A 64 12.79 -0.53 11.34
CA MET A 64 11.34 -0.73 11.17
C MET A 64 10.58 0.60 11.06
N ARG A 65 10.89 1.59 11.92
CA ARG A 65 10.31 2.95 11.84
C ARG A 65 10.55 3.59 10.49
N SER A 66 11.77 3.49 9.95
CA SER A 66 12.09 4.03 8.62
C SER A 66 11.24 3.38 7.52
N TYR A 67 11.13 2.05 7.50
CA TYR A 67 10.30 1.35 6.50
C TYR A 67 8.81 1.67 6.61
N VAL A 68 8.28 1.80 7.84
CA VAL A 68 6.89 2.20 8.08
C VAL A 68 6.65 3.61 7.56
N LEU A 69 7.56 4.55 7.84
CA LEU A 69 7.43 5.94 7.38
C LEU A 69 7.57 6.05 5.85
N GLN A 70 8.52 5.34 5.26
CA GLN A 70 8.68 5.27 3.79
C GLN A 70 7.44 4.67 3.12
N SER A 71 6.85 3.62 3.71
CA SER A 71 5.59 3.04 3.22
C SER A 71 4.44 4.07 3.28
N LEU A 72 4.32 4.81 4.40
CA LEU A 72 3.31 5.85 4.56
C LEU A 72 3.46 6.96 3.49
N VAL A 73 4.69 7.44 3.29
CA VAL A 73 4.99 8.45 2.26
C VAL A 73 4.65 7.91 0.87
N GLY A 74 5.06 6.68 0.55
CA GLY A 74 4.72 6.03 -0.72
C GLY A 74 3.21 5.95 -0.95
N CYS A 75 2.45 5.56 0.09
CA CYS A 75 0.99 5.51 0.03
C CYS A 75 0.37 6.88 -0.25
N VAL A 76 0.84 7.94 0.42
CA VAL A 76 0.36 9.31 0.23
C VAL A 76 0.66 9.81 -1.18
N VAL A 77 1.89 9.62 -1.66
CA VAL A 77 2.31 10.01 -3.02
C VAL A 77 1.43 9.34 -4.07
N TRP A 78 1.18 8.04 -3.95
CA TRP A 78 0.30 7.33 -4.88
C TRP A 78 -1.15 7.77 -4.80
N THR A 79 -1.64 8.05 -3.60
CA THR A 79 -3.01 8.54 -3.41
C THR A 79 -3.18 9.89 -4.12
N ILE A 80 -2.22 10.80 -3.96
CA ILE A 80 -2.21 12.10 -4.65
C ILE A 80 -2.14 11.90 -6.17
N ALA A 81 -1.26 11.02 -6.66
CA ALA A 81 -1.14 10.73 -8.08
C ALA A 81 -2.45 10.20 -8.68
N LEU A 82 -3.14 9.29 -7.98
CA LEU A 82 -4.44 8.75 -8.39
C LEU A 82 -5.52 9.84 -8.38
N ILE A 83 -5.57 10.69 -7.36
CA ILE A 83 -6.53 11.80 -7.29
C ILE A 83 -6.32 12.76 -8.46
N ILE A 84 -5.07 13.11 -8.77
CA ILE A 84 -4.73 13.98 -9.90
C ILE A 84 -5.18 13.33 -11.21
N TRP A 85 -4.83 12.07 -11.43
CA TRP A 85 -5.21 11.33 -12.63
C TRP A 85 -6.72 11.26 -12.81
N ILE A 86 -7.47 10.87 -11.76
CA ILE A 86 -8.92 10.78 -11.78
C ILE A 86 -9.54 12.16 -12.06
N SER A 87 -9.04 13.21 -11.41
CA SER A 87 -9.56 14.57 -11.59
C SER A 87 -9.34 15.06 -13.03
N LEU A 88 -8.13 14.88 -13.56
CA LEU A 88 -7.81 15.24 -14.95
C LEU A 88 -8.68 14.46 -15.95
N TYR A 89 -8.84 13.16 -15.72
CA TYR A 89 -9.69 12.32 -16.54
C TYR A 89 -11.15 12.79 -16.49
N GLN A 90 -11.72 13.01 -15.31
CA GLN A 90 -13.12 13.41 -15.18
C GLN A 90 -13.41 14.80 -15.80
N ILE A 91 -12.45 15.73 -15.73
CA ILE A 91 -12.60 17.07 -16.32
C ILE A 91 -12.48 17.03 -17.85
N ASN A 92 -11.51 16.28 -18.37
CA ASN A 92 -11.14 16.32 -19.79
C ASN A 92 -11.67 15.14 -20.61
N ARG A 93 -12.30 14.13 -19.99
CA ARG A 93 -12.85 12.95 -20.68
C ARG A 93 -13.64 13.34 -21.94
N ALA A 94 -14.56 14.29 -21.80
CA ALA A 94 -15.44 14.70 -22.89
C ALA A 94 -14.67 15.39 -24.03
N SER A 95 -13.61 16.14 -23.71
CA SER A 95 -12.77 16.81 -24.72
C SER A 95 -11.81 15.85 -25.43
N TRP A 96 -11.53 14.68 -24.85
CA TRP A 96 -10.65 13.66 -25.45
C TRP A 96 -11.35 12.81 -26.52
N GLY A 97 -12.68 12.90 -26.66
CA GLY A 97 -13.46 12.20 -27.66
C GLY A 97 -13.23 10.68 -27.64
N LEU A 98 -12.89 10.11 -28.81
CA LEU A 98 -12.65 8.67 -29.02
C LEU A 98 -11.65 8.07 -28.04
N ILE A 99 -10.57 8.78 -27.71
CA ILE A 99 -9.55 8.29 -26.76
C ILE A 99 -10.14 8.23 -25.35
N GLY A 100 -10.92 9.26 -24.98
CA GLY A 100 -11.62 9.32 -23.71
C GLY A 100 -12.55 8.13 -23.52
N ASP A 101 -13.31 7.76 -24.56
CA ASP A 101 -14.23 6.63 -24.55
C ASP A 101 -13.51 5.28 -24.55
N GLN A 102 -12.40 5.11 -25.28
CA GLN A 102 -11.64 3.86 -25.32
C GLN A 102 -11.02 3.47 -23.97
N ILE A 103 -10.56 4.45 -23.19
CA ILE A 103 -10.00 4.20 -21.86
C ILE A 103 -11.07 4.18 -20.75
N SER A 104 -12.34 4.34 -21.12
CA SER A 104 -13.47 4.29 -20.20
C SER A 104 -13.88 2.86 -19.94
N PHE A 105 -13.87 2.46 -18.68
CA PHE A 105 -14.53 1.22 -18.30
C PHE A 105 -16.06 1.39 -18.17
N ILE A 106 -16.50 2.57 -17.70
CA ILE A 106 -17.92 2.88 -17.47
C ILE A 106 -18.24 4.18 -18.20
N ILE A 107 -19.13 4.11 -19.19
CA ILE A 107 -19.62 5.27 -19.94
C ILE A 107 -21.00 5.63 -19.38
N PRO A 108 -21.20 6.84 -18.84
CA PRO A 108 -22.50 7.25 -18.34
C PRO A 108 -23.49 7.44 -19.51
N LEU A 109 -24.59 6.69 -19.49
CA LEU A 109 -25.62 6.69 -20.55
C LEU A 109 -26.34 8.03 -20.75
N ASN A 110 -26.24 8.95 -19.79
CA ASN A 110 -27.01 10.22 -19.77
C ASN A 110 -26.14 11.49 -19.79
N ARG A 111 -24.84 11.39 -20.07
CA ARG A 111 -23.96 12.56 -20.19
C ARG A 111 -23.07 12.40 -21.41
N ILE A 112 -23.46 13.09 -22.49
CA ILE A 112 -22.68 13.28 -23.72
C ILE A 112 -21.59 14.31 -23.43
#